data_AF-A0A844A6W1-F1
#
_entry.id   AF-A0A844A6W1-F1
#
_cell.length_a   1.000
_cell.length_b   1.000
_cell.length_c   1.000
_cell.angle_alpha   90.00
_cell.angle_beta   90.00
_cell.angle_gamma   90.00
#
_symmetry.space_group_name_H-M   'P 1'
#
loop_
_entity.id
_entity.type
_entity.pdbx_description
1 polymer ?
#
loop_
_entity_poly.entity_id
_entity_poly.type
_entity_poly.pdbx_seq_one_letter_code
_entity_poly.pdbx_strand_id
1 'polypeptide(L)'
;MLIAPRHGEIGAFGAWRDLEHAQKMQRLAETDEAERKTTPAFTVDALLQNPQFLEVLQVGARTLISMNDLFPRIARLVAAHQKWMLTQAAYALHLERDRDNADSGITAARLLKIMRETGAASRNTATAFLAELIAYKLLRPANGGRTKRTRPLEPTEISENAMRLWFKTQMSTLDLLDGGSRVRRVETDPVIFERAQPLVARRLLSDTRWTQPPESVSIFVWSESGGVILDDLMARPPSLLAVNGKVWVDVNLARLAERYLISNTHIRRLFARAEAAGFIGKGDDGARGRFWMSSRLVEEYASWEAVKFEALADAFDQSAVEHR
;
A
#
# COMPACT_ATOMS: atom_id res chain seq x y z
N MET A 1 22.38 -77.24 -16.59
CA MET A 1 22.03 -77.57 -15.19
C MET A 1 22.52 -76.43 -14.31
N LEU A 2 21.71 -76.07 -13.31
CA LEU A 2 21.57 -74.80 -12.60
C LEU A 2 22.83 -74.17 -11.91
N ILE A 3 22.92 -72.83 -11.97
CA ILE A 3 22.96 -71.78 -10.88
C ILE A 3 23.94 -72.03 -9.69
N ALA A 4 24.81 -71.13 -9.17
CA ALA A 4 25.14 -69.68 -9.27
C ALA A 4 26.57 -69.47 -8.69
N PRO A 5 27.13 -68.24 -8.72
CA PRO A 5 27.80 -67.76 -7.50
C PRO A 5 27.45 -66.31 -7.10
N ARG A 6 27.83 -66.04 -5.83
CA ARG A 6 27.45 -64.95 -4.93
C ARG A 6 28.12 -63.61 -5.22
N HIS A 7 27.45 -62.56 -4.75
CA HIS A 7 27.93 -61.19 -4.56
C HIS A 7 29.17 -61.06 -3.65
N GLY A 8 30.00 -60.04 -3.94
CA GLY A 8 30.31 -59.03 -2.93
C GLY A 8 31.77 -58.59 -2.78
N GLU A 9 32.29 -57.77 -3.70
CA GLU A 9 33.42 -56.85 -3.42
C GLU A 9 33.33 -55.60 -4.30
N ILE A 10 32.52 -54.60 -3.89
CA ILE A 10 32.68 -53.20 -4.37
C ILE A 10 32.21 -52.28 -3.25
N GLY A 11 33.12 -51.86 -2.36
CA GLY A 11 32.71 -51.12 -1.16
C GLY A 11 33.84 -50.33 -0.53
N ALA A 12 34.36 -49.32 -1.23
CA ALA A 12 35.12 -48.23 -0.59
C ALA A 12 35.21 -46.99 -1.48
N PHE A 13 35.49 -47.13 -2.78
CA PHE A 13 35.77 -45.97 -3.65
C PHE A 13 34.52 -45.19 -4.12
N GLY A 14 33.35 -45.82 -4.19
CA GLY A 14 32.09 -45.13 -4.54
C GLY A 14 31.56 -44.25 -3.42
N ALA A 15 31.63 -44.75 -2.18
CA ALA A 15 31.09 -44.07 -1.01
C ALA A 15 31.79 -42.73 -0.71
N TRP A 16 33.08 -42.59 -1.02
CA TRP A 16 33.82 -41.33 -0.83
C TRP A 16 33.42 -40.25 -1.85
N ARG A 17 33.18 -40.62 -3.11
CA ARG A 17 32.72 -39.69 -4.16
C ARG A 17 31.29 -39.22 -3.92
N ASP A 18 30.44 -40.09 -3.39
CA ASP A 18 29.05 -39.75 -3.06
C ASP A 18 28.97 -38.79 -1.86
N LEU A 19 29.87 -38.95 -0.87
CA LEU A 19 29.99 -38.03 0.26
C LEU A 19 30.50 -36.64 -0.14
N GLU A 20 31.51 -36.55 -1.01
CA GLU A 20 31.99 -35.26 -1.52
C GLU A 20 30.93 -34.55 -2.39
N HIS A 21 30.18 -35.30 -3.20
CA HIS A 21 29.07 -34.73 -3.97
C HIS A 21 27.95 -34.24 -3.05
N ALA A 22 27.56 -35.02 -2.03
CA ALA A 22 26.55 -34.60 -1.06
C ALA A 22 26.98 -33.35 -0.28
N GLN A 23 28.24 -33.28 0.16
CA GLN A 23 28.78 -32.09 0.84
C GLN A 23 28.95 -30.88 -0.09
N LYS A 24 29.17 -31.10 -1.39
CA LYS A 24 29.19 -30.04 -2.40
C LYS A 24 27.78 -29.52 -2.70
N MET A 25 26.80 -30.40 -2.80
CA MET A 25 25.39 -30.03 -2.98
C MET A 25 24.82 -29.37 -1.72
N GLN A 26 25.24 -29.80 -0.53
CA GLN A 26 24.87 -29.17 0.73
C GLN A 26 25.54 -27.79 0.89
N ARG A 27 26.81 -27.63 0.51
CA ARG A 27 27.43 -26.29 0.44
C ARG A 27 26.78 -25.42 -0.62
N LEU A 28 26.44 -25.95 -1.79
CA LEU A 28 25.71 -25.19 -2.81
C LEU A 28 24.30 -24.82 -2.35
N ALA A 29 23.61 -25.68 -1.60
CA ALA A 29 22.31 -25.38 -0.99
C ALA A 29 22.42 -24.37 0.15
N GLU A 30 23.45 -24.46 1.01
CA GLU A 30 23.76 -23.49 2.06
C GLU A 30 24.22 -22.15 1.46
N THR A 31 24.88 -22.18 0.30
CA THR A 31 25.25 -20.98 -0.48
C THR A 31 24.02 -20.42 -1.20
N ASP A 32 23.12 -21.24 -1.74
CA ASP A 32 21.81 -20.82 -2.29
C ASP A 32 20.84 -20.34 -1.21
N GLU A 33 20.99 -20.79 0.04
CA GLU A 33 20.20 -20.38 1.21
C GLU A 33 20.80 -19.13 1.87
N ALA A 34 22.12 -18.96 1.82
CA ALA A 34 22.82 -17.71 2.14
C ALA A 34 22.75 -16.66 1.01
N GLU A 35 22.60 -17.08 -0.25
CA GLU A 35 22.29 -16.27 -1.44
C GLU A 35 20.79 -16.11 -1.70
N ARG A 36 19.95 -16.86 -0.98
CA ARG A 36 18.65 -16.40 -0.46
C ARG A 36 18.84 -15.32 0.61
N LYS A 37 20.03 -14.69 0.64
CA LYS A 37 20.34 -13.27 0.86
C LYS A 37 19.14 -12.59 1.48
N THR A 38 19.27 -12.32 2.77
CA THR A 38 18.61 -11.21 3.48
C THR A 38 17.88 -10.34 2.49
N THR A 39 16.57 -10.61 2.31
CA THR A 39 15.71 -9.75 1.51
C THR A 39 16.04 -8.34 2.00
N PRO A 40 16.54 -7.44 1.14
CA PRO A 40 16.96 -6.13 1.61
C PRO A 40 15.78 -5.58 2.39
N ALA A 41 16.01 -5.36 3.69
CA ALA A 41 14.93 -4.94 4.56
C ALA A 41 14.32 -3.71 3.90
N PHE A 42 13.02 -3.75 3.64
CA PHE A 42 12.26 -2.67 2.98
C PHE A 42 12.14 -1.44 3.89
N THR A 43 13.24 -1.09 4.58
CA THR A 43 13.35 0.10 5.39
C THR A 43 13.19 1.33 4.51
N VAL A 44 12.69 2.41 5.11
CA VAL A 44 12.57 3.70 4.41
C VAL A 44 13.90 4.10 3.73
N ASP A 45 15.02 3.98 4.44
CA ASP A 45 16.34 4.37 3.91
C ASP A 45 16.77 3.48 2.74
N ALA A 46 16.56 2.16 2.83
CA ALA A 46 16.90 1.23 1.74
C ALA A 46 16.04 1.48 0.49
N LEU A 47 14.75 1.77 0.69
CA LEU A 47 13.84 2.14 -0.40
C LEU A 47 14.30 3.42 -1.10
N LEU A 48 14.64 4.46 -0.33
CA LEU A 48 15.10 5.74 -0.88
C LEU A 48 16.47 5.65 -1.57
N GLN A 49 17.32 4.69 -1.17
CA GLN A 49 18.61 4.43 -1.82
C GLN A 49 18.48 3.52 -3.06
N ASN A 50 17.33 2.87 -3.27
CA ASN A 50 17.13 2.02 -4.43
C ASN A 50 16.91 2.89 -5.69
N PRO A 51 17.79 2.80 -6.71
CA PRO A 51 17.70 3.64 -7.91
C PRO A 51 16.43 3.40 -8.73
N GLN A 52 15.77 2.25 -8.56
CA GLN A 52 14.52 1.90 -9.26
C GLN A 52 13.27 2.37 -8.51
N PHE A 53 13.40 2.85 -7.27
CA PHE A 53 12.23 3.11 -6.44
C PHE A 53 11.27 4.14 -7.03
N LEU A 54 11.77 5.26 -7.56
CA LEU A 54 10.92 6.27 -8.20
C LEU A 54 10.17 5.75 -9.42
N GLU A 55 10.83 4.93 -10.24
CA GLU A 55 10.21 4.30 -11.41
C GLU A 55 9.10 3.33 -10.97
N VAL A 56 9.38 2.49 -9.97
CA VAL A 56 8.42 1.54 -9.45
C VAL A 56 7.24 2.23 -8.74
N LEU A 57 7.48 3.32 -8.00
CA LEU A 57 6.41 4.16 -7.45
C LEU A 57 5.52 4.71 -8.57
N GLN A 58 6.11 5.16 -9.67
CA GLN A 58 5.36 5.66 -10.81
C GLN A 58 4.49 4.56 -11.44
N VAL A 59 5.03 3.35 -11.61
CA VAL A 59 4.26 2.20 -12.09
C VAL A 59 3.12 1.86 -11.11
N GLY A 60 3.42 1.81 -9.81
CA GLY A 60 2.42 1.57 -8.76
C GLY A 60 1.29 2.62 -8.75
N ALA A 61 1.63 3.90 -8.92
CA ALA A 61 0.65 4.98 -9.04
C ALA A 61 -0.25 4.79 -10.26
N ARG A 62 0.29 4.41 -11.43
CA ARG A 62 -0.52 4.09 -12.63
C ARG A 62 -1.47 2.93 -12.35
N THR A 63 -1.00 1.87 -11.70
CA THR A 63 -1.84 0.71 -11.36
C THR A 63 -2.96 1.10 -10.38
N LEU A 64 -2.67 1.90 -9.35
CA LEU A 64 -3.67 2.43 -8.43
C LEU A 64 -4.69 3.32 -9.13
N ILE A 65 -4.27 4.16 -10.08
CA ILE A 65 -5.17 5.00 -10.88
C ILE A 65 -6.10 4.12 -11.73
N SER A 66 -5.57 3.08 -12.39
CA SER A 66 -6.41 2.12 -13.13
C SER A 66 -7.37 1.36 -12.21
N MET A 67 -6.96 1.05 -10.98
CA MET A 67 -7.84 0.46 -9.97
C MET A 67 -8.96 1.44 -9.57
N ASN A 68 -8.67 2.73 -9.46
CA ASN A 68 -9.69 3.75 -9.18
C ASN A 68 -10.75 3.79 -10.28
N ASP A 69 -10.40 3.52 -11.54
CA ASP A 69 -11.36 3.45 -12.64
C ASP A 69 -12.31 2.24 -12.51
N LEU A 70 -11.91 1.16 -11.82
CA LEU A 70 -12.76 0.01 -11.50
C LEU A 70 -13.73 0.29 -10.34
N PHE A 71 -13.30 1.08 -9.35
CA PHE A 71 -14.08 1.41 -8.15
C PHE A 71 -14.17 2.93 -7.88
N PRO A 72 -14.65 3.76 -8.82
CA PRO A 72 -14.51 5.22 -8.76
C PRO A 72 -15.20 5.85 -7.56
N ARG A 73 -16.32 5.27 -7.11
CA ARG A 73 -17.02 5.72 -5.91
C ARG A 73 -16.22 5.46 -4.63
N ILE A 74 -15.58 4.29 -4.52
CA ILE A 74 -14.74 3.93 -3.37
C ILE A 74 -13.49 4.78 -3.37
N ALA A 75 -12.79 4.85 -4.51
CA ALA A 75 -11.60 5.67 -4.69
C ALA A 75 -11.80 7.10 -4.19
N ARG A 76 -12.90 7.73 -4.60
CA ARG A 76 -13.25 9.09 -4.15
C ARG A 76 -13.46 9.19 -2.64
N LEU A 77 -14.12 8.20 -2.03
CA LEU A 77 -14.41 8.20 -0.59
C LEU A 77 -13.16 8.04 0.28
N VAL A 78 -12.07 7.51 -0.28
CA VAL A 78 -10.81 7.28 0.44
C VAL A 78 -9.65 8.11 -0.08
N ALA A 79 -9.90 9.05 -0.99
CA ALA A 79 -8.86 9.84 -1.66
C ALA A 79 -8.22 10.95 -0.80
N ALA A 80 -8.88 11.33 0.30
CA ALA A 80 -8.28 12.20 1.30
C ALA A 80 -7.59 11.35 2.38
N HIS A 81 -6.40 11.76 2.82
CA HIS A 81 -5.57 10.99 3.75
C HIS A 81 -6.29 10.65 5.06
N GLN A 82 -7.07 11.60 5.59
CA GLN A 82 -7.89 11.37 6.78
C GLN A 82 -8.89 10.22 6.58
N LYS A 83 -9.57 10.17 5.43
CA LYS A 83 -10.53 9.11 5.11
C LYS A 83 -9.83 7.79 4.81
N TRP A 84 -8.65 7.83 4.19
CA TRP A 84 -7.79 6.67 4.02
C TRP A 84 -7.42 6.04 5.38
N MET A 85 -6.95 6.85 6.33
CA MET A 85 -6.61 6.39 7.69
C MET A 85 -7.81 5.80 8.42
N LEU A 86 -8.97 6.46 8.36
CA LEU A 86 -10.22 5.94 8.91
C LEU A 86 -10.62 4.60 8.29
N THR A 87 -10.40 4.45 6.98
CA THR A 87 -10.68 3.19 6.26
C THR A 87 -9.77 2.07 6.76
N GLN A 88 -8.46 2.30 6.82
CA GLN A 88 -7.52 1.29 7.31
C GLN A 88 -7.82 0.86 8.75
N ALA A 89 -8.13 1.82 9.62
CA ALA A 89 -8.53 1.56 11.00
C ALA A 89 -9.84 0.75 11.09
N ALA A 90 -10.82 1.04 10.22
CA ALA A 90 -12.07 0.27 10.17
C ALA A 90 -11.82 -1.18 9.71
N TYR A 91 -10.98 -1.41 8.71
CA TYR A 91 -10.65 -2.77 8.28
C TYR A 91 -9.88 -3.54 9.34
N ALA A 92 -8.93 -2.91 10.03
CA ALA A 92 -8.22 -3.55 11.14
C ALA A 92 -9.20 -4.01 12.23
N LEU A 93 -10.14 -3.13 12.61
CA LEU A 93 -11.19 -3.47 13.57
C LEU A 93 -12.09 -4.62 13.09
N HIS A 94 -12.42 -4.67 11.80
CA HIS A 94 -13.24 -5.73 11.23
C HIS A 94 -12.54 -7.09 11.25
N LEU A 95 -11.29 -7.14 10.83
CA LEU A 95 -10.50 -8.38 10.74
C LEU A 95 -10.10 -8.90 12.13
N GLU A 96 -9.88 -8.00 13.10
CA GLU A 96 -9.62 -8.33 14.52
C GLU A 96 -10.91 -8.58 15.33
N ARG A 97 -12.07 -8.73 14.67
CA ARG A 97 -13.36 -8.86 15.37
C ARG A 97 -13.45 -10.20 16.10
N ASP A 98 -13.56 -10.13 17.42
CA ASP A 98 -13.97 -11.23 18.28
C ASP A 98 -15.47 -11.52 18.08
N ARG A 99 -15.80 -12.71 17.57
CA ARG A 99 -17.18 -13.11 17.26
C ARG A 99 -18.04 -13.31 18.50
N ASP A 100 -17.42 -13.58 19.66
CA ASP A 100 -18.12 -13.80 20.93
C ASP A 100 -18.36 -12.48 21.69
N ASN A 101 -17.71 -11.40 21.25
CA ASN A 101 -17.87 -10.07 21.81
C ASN A 101 -18.60 -9.12 20.83
N ALA A 102 -19.87 -8.84 21.12
CA ALA A 102 -20.70 -7.96 20.29
C ALA A 102 -20.21 -6.49 20.23
N ASP A 103 -19.37 -6.06 21.17
CA ASP A 103 -18.77 -4.72 21.21
C ASP A 103 -17.41 -4.66 20.49
N SER A 104 -16.93 -5.80 19.97
CA SER A 104 -15.76 -5.89 19.09
C SER A 104 -16.12 -5.52 17.64
N GLY A 105 -15.13 -5.32 16.78
CA GLY A 105 -15.38 -4.93 15.39
C GLY A 105 -15.46 -3.42 15.16
N ILE A 106 -16.05 -3.03 14.02
CA ILE A 106 -16.20 -1.62 13.64
C ILE A 106 -17.33 -0.99 14.46
N THR A 107 -16.97 -0.13 15.41
CA THR A 107 -17.91 0.77 16.08
C THR A 107 -17.35 2.20 16.07
N ALA A 108 -18.25 3.20 16.09
CA ALA A 108 -17.82 4.61 16.12
C ALA A 108 -16.92 4.92 17.34
N ALA A 109 -17.18 4.27 18.48
CA ALA A 109 -16.38 4.44 19.69
C ALA A 109 -14.95 3.89 19.53
N ARG A 110 -14.80 2.69 18.94
CA ARG A 110 -13.49 2.07 18.71
C ARG A 110 -12.70 2.77 17.61
N LEU A 111 -13.36 3.15 16.52
CA LEU A 111 -12.73 3.93 15.44
C LEU A 111 -12.21 5.26 15.99
N LEU A 112 -13.02 5.96 16.79
CA LEU A 112 -12.57 7.18 17.46
C LEU A 112 -11.41 6.94 18.43
N LYS A 113 -11.38 5.80 19.14
CA LYS A 113 -10.26 5.48 20.04
C LYS A 113 -8.94 5.47 19.27
N ILE A 114 -8.90 4.76 18.13
CA ILE A 114 -7.72 4.70 17.26
C ILE A 114 -7.36 6.10 16.73
N MET A 115 -8.35 6.87 16.26
CA MET A 115 -8.07 8.17 15.64
C MET A 115 -7.67 9.28 16.62
N ARG A 116 -7.99 9.14 17.92
CA ARG A 116 -7.49 10.06 18.94
C ARG A 116 -6.00 9.88 19.18
N GLU A 117 -5.52 8.65 19.11
CA GLU A 117 -4.10 8.32 19.30
C GLU A 117 -3.24 8.92 18.17
N THR A 118 -3.83 9.08 16.98
CA THR A 118 -3.15 9.68 15.81
C THR A 118 -3.38 11.19 15.65
N GLY A 119 -4.29 11.79 16.43
CA GLY A 119 -4.75 13.17 16.25
C GLY A 119 -5.50 13.42 14.94
N ALA A 120 -5.75 12.40 14.12
CA ALA A 120 -6.15 12.58 12.74
C ALA A 120 -7.66 12.76 12.54
N ALA A 121 -8.53 12.50 13.51
CA ALA A 121 -9.97 12.78 13.38
C ALA A 121 -10.71 13.02 14.70
N SER A 122 -11.70 13.90 14.66
CA SER A 122 -12.65 14.12 15.76
C SER A 122 -13.74 13.03 15.84
N ARG A 123 -14.50 12.99 16.94
CA ARG A 123 -15.69 12.13 17.08
C ARG A 123 -16.71 12.38 15.98
N ASN A 124 -16.97 13.64 15.67
CA ASN A 124 -17.94 14.02 14.65
C ASN A 124 -17.48 13.57 13.27
N THR A 125 -16.20 13.74 12.98
CA THR A 125 -15.58 13.28 11.73
C THR A 125 -15.71 11.77 11.56
N ALA A 126 -15.34 10.99 12.57
CA ALA A 126 -15.43 9.53 12.51
C ALA A 126 -16.88 9.05 12.35
N THR A 127 -17.83 9.70 13.03
CA THR A 127 -19.26 9.36 12.95
C THR A 127 -19.84 9.70 11.57
N ALA A 128 -19.52 10.87 11.04
CA ALA A 128 -19.94 11.30 9.70
C ALA A 128 -19.37 10.37 8.62
N PHE A 129 -18.09 9.99 8.73
CA PHE A 129 -17.45 9.07 7.81
C PHE A 129 -18.13 7.69 7.79
N LEU A 130 -18.41 7.10 8.96
CA LEU A 130 -19.13 5.82 9.02
C LEU A 130 -20.55 5.93 8.43
N ALA A 131 -21.26 7.02 8.71
CA ALA A 131 -22.57 7.27 8.13
C ALA A 131 -22.51 7.39 6.60
N GLU A 132 -21.48 8.05 6.07
CA GLU A 132 -21.19 8.15 4.63
C GLU A 132 -20.98 6.75 4.02
N LEU A 133 -20.11 5.92 4.61
CA LEU A 133 -19.88 4.56 4.11
C LEU A 133 -21.14 3.68 4.14
N ILE A 134 -22.00 3.82 5.14
CA ILE A 134 -23.29 3.13 5.19
C ILE A 134 -24.22 3.63 4.08
N ALA A 135 -24.33 4.95 3.90
CA ALA A 135 -25.17 5.56 2.87
C ALA A 135 -24.76 5.11 1.45
N TYR A 136 -23.46 4.94 1.22
CA TYR A 136 -22.91 4.41 -0.03
C TYR A 136 -22.91 2.88 -0.12
N LYS A 137 -23.48 2.17 0.86
CA LYS A 137 -23.56 0.69 0.92
C LYS A 137 -22.19 0.00 0.89
N LEU A 138 -21.18 0.65 1.47
CA LEU A 138 -19.85 0.09 1.66
C LEU A 138 -19.68 -0.55 3.04
N LEU A 139 -20.46 -0.12 4.02
CA LEU A 139 -20.61 -0.80 5.31
C LEU A 139 -22.06 -1.20 5.54
N ARG A 140 -22.27 -2.31 6.26
CA ARG A 140 -23.58 -2.75 6.73
C ARG A 140 -23.52 -3.20 8.20
N PRO A 141 -24.64 -3.20 8.93
CA PRO A 141 -24.70 -3.82 10.25
C PRO A 141 -24.38 -5.31 10.13
N ALA A 142 -23.47 -5.81 10.95
CA ALA A 142 -23.11 -7.22 10.95
C ALA A 142 -24.23 -8.10 11.50
N ASN A 143 -24.21 -9.38 11.10
CA ASN A 143 -25.12 -10.39 11.65
C ASN A 143 -24.78 -10.71 13.13
N GLY A 144 -25.79 -11.06 13.93
CA GLY A 144 -25.64 -11.55 15.31
C GLY A 144 -25.67 -10.53 16.45
N GLY A 145 -25.92 -9.23 16.21
CA GLY A 145 -25.93 -8.22 17.29
C GLY A 145 -27.21 -8.17 18.13
N ARG A 146 -27.06 -7.92 19.45
CA ARG A 146 -28.14 -7.88 20.47
C ARG A 146 -29.26 -6.87 20.17
N THR A 147 -28.95 -5.72 19.55
CA THR A 147 -29.95 -4.72 19.08
C THR A 147 -29.50 -4.07 17.76
N LYS A 148 -30.41 -3.49 16.95
CA LYS A 148 -30.07 -2.77 15.70
C LYS A 148 -29.14 -1.55 15.92
N ARG A 149 -29.19 -0.92 17.11
CA ARG A 149 -28.47 0.33 17.41
C ARG A 149 -27.03 0.10 17.90
N THR A 150 -26.70 -1.14 18.29
CA THR A 150 -25.40 -1.52 18.86
C THR A 150 -24.69 -2.59 18.03
N ARG A 151 -25.10 -2.82 16.77
CA ARG A 151 -24.41 -3.80 15.92
C ARG A 151 -23.08 -3.24 15.44
N PRO A 152 -21.98 -4.00 15.53
CA PRO A 152 -20.77 -3.63 14.83
C PRO A 152 -21.05 -3.61 13.32
N LEU A 153 -20.33 -2.77 12.60
CA LEU A 153 -20.39 -2.72 11.15
C LEU A 153 -19.44 -3.76 10.56
N GLU A 154 -19.77 -4.23 9.37
CA GLU A 154 -18.90 -5.06 8.52
C GLU A 154 -18.84 -4.45 7.11
N PRO A 155 -17.69 -4.58 6.41
CA PRO A 155 -17.58 -4.32 4.98
C PRO A 155 -18.64 -5.09 4.18
N THR A 156 -19.16 -4.46 3.12
CA THR A 156 -19.87 -5.20 2.08
C THR A 156 -18.86 -5.87 1.14
N GLU A 157 -19.33 -6.85 0.38
CA GLU A 157 -18.51 -7.66 -0.53
C GLU A 157 -17.73 -6.78 -1.51
N ILE A 158 -18.36 -5.72 -2.03
CA ILE A 158 -17.73 -4.78 -2.96
C ILE A 158 -16.57 -4.03 -2.29
N SER A 159 -16.79 -3.57 -1.06
CA SER A 159 -15.75 -2.83 -0.32
C SER A 159 -14.59 -3.77 0.07
N GLU A 160 -14.90 -4.99 0.52
CA GLU A 160 -13.89 -5.98 0.89
C GLU A 160 -13.02 -6.36 -0.31
N ASN A 161 -13.65 -6.62 -1.47
CA ASN A 161 -12.95 -6.90 -2.71
C ASN A 161 -12.04 -5.73 -3.12
N ALA A 162 -12.50 -4.49 -2.97
CA ALA A 162 -11.68 -3.32 -3.23
C ALA A 162 -10.46 -3.24 -2.29
N MET A 163 -10.63 -3.50 -0.99
CA MET A 163 -9.51 -3.49 -0.03
C MET A 163 -8.49 -4.61 -0.31
N ARG A 164 -8.96 -5.82 -0.62
CA ARG A 164 -8.09 -6.94 -1.01
C ARG A 164 -7.32 -6.64 -2.30
N LEU A 165 -7.98 -6.05 -3.30
CA LEU A 165 -7.32 -5.63 -4.54
C LEU A 165 -6.30 -4.52 -4.31
N TRP A 166 -6.61 -3.54 -3.44
CA TRP A 166 -5.66 -2.50 -3.05
C TRP A 166 -4.41 -3.14 -2.43
N PHE A 167 -4.58 -4.02 -1.45
CA PHE A 167 -3.47 -4.70 -0.78
C PHE A 167 -2.62 -5.52 -1.76
N LYS A 168 -3.27 -6.30 -2.64
CA LYS A 168 -2.59 -7.04 -3.70
C LYS A 168 -1.80 -6.13 -4.65
N THR A 169 -2.36 -4.97 -4.99
CA THR A 169 -1.67 -3.97 -5.82
C THR A 169 -0.41 -3.45 -5.13
N GLN A 170 -0.46 -3.22 -3.81
CA GLN A 170 0.73 -2.84 -3.05
C GLN A 170 1.81 -3.94 -3.06
N MET A 171 1.40 -5.21 -2.93
CA MET A 171 2.31 -6.35 -3.04
C MET A 171 2.96 -6.43 -4.43
N SER A 172 2.22 -6.12 -5.49
CA SER A 172 2.77 -6.06 -6.84
C SER A 172 3.84 -4.99 -6.97
N THR A 173 3.68 -3.84 -6.31
CA THR A 173 4.72 -2.79 -6.31
C THR A 173 5.98 -3.24 -5.56
N LEU A 174 5.84 -3.95 -4.43
CA LEU A 174 6.98 -4.53 -3.72
C LEU A 174 7.69 -5.60 -4.57
N ASP A 175 6.94 -6.47 -5.24
CA ASP A 175 7.50 -7.52 -6.11
C ASP A 175 8.27 -6.93 -7.32
N LEU A 176 7.92 -5.73 -7.78
CA LEU A 176 8.71 -5.02 -8.82
C LEU A 176 10.07 -4.53 -8.31
N LEU A 177 10.24 -4.34 -6.99
CA LEU A 177 11.50 -3.86 -6.41
C LEU A 177 12.51 -5.00 -6.17
N ASP A 178 12.03 -6.20 -5.86
CA ASP A 178 12.89 -7.33 -5.47
C ASP A 178 12.68 -8.62 -6.27
N GLY A 179 11.80 -8.61 -7.28
CA GLY A 179 11.44 -9.81 -8.04
C GLY A 179 10.64 -10.84 -7.21
N GLY A 180 10.00 -10.38 -6.14
CA GLY A 180 9.26 -11.21 -5.19
C GLY A 180 8.04 -11.93 -5.77
N SER A 181 7.36 -12.67 -4.90
CA SER A 181 6.16 -13.45 -5.25
C SER A 181 5.00 -13.20 -4.30
N ARG A 182 4.96 -12.02 -3.67
CA ARG A 182 3.95 -11.64 -2.67
C ARG A 182 2.55 -11.69 -3.25
N VAL A 183 2.36 -11.22 -4.50
CA VAL A 183 1.06 -11.32 -5.20
C VAL A 183 0.59 -12.78 -5.27
N ARG A 184 1.44 -13.68 -5.75
CA ARG A 184 1.12 -15.11 -5.86
C ARG A 184 0.74 -15.69 -4.50
N ARG A 185 1.50 -15.34 -3.45
CA ARG A 185 1.27 -15.84 -2.08
C ARG A 185 -0.08 -15.37 -1.54
N VAL A 186 -0.43 -14.09 -1.67
CA VAL A 186 -1.74 -13.56 -1.25
C VAL A 186 -2.89 -14.21 -2.02
N GLU A 187 -2.70 -14.53 -3.30
CA GLU A 187 -3.72 -15.22 -4.11
C GLU A 187 -3.90 -16.69 -3.70
N THR A 188 -2.82 -17.38 -3.33
CA THR A 188 -2.89 -18.79 -2.89
C THR A 188 -3.33 -18.94 -1.44
N ASP A 189 -3.04 -17.95 -0.58
CA ASP A 189 -3.37 -17.93 0.83
C ASP A 189 -4.04 -16.60 1.21
N PRO A 190 -5.38 -16.53 1.12
CA PRO A 190 -6.14 -15.34 1.47
C PRO A 190 -5.99 -14.90 2.94
N VAL A 191 -5.52 -15.78 3.82
CA VAL A 191 -5.34 -15.49 5.26
C VAL A 191 -4.19 -14.52 5.48
N ILE A 192 -3.20 -14.48 4.57
CA ILE A 192 -2.12 -13.49 4.63
C ILE A 192 -2.67 -12.06 4.67
N PHE A 193 -3.67 -11.75 3.85
CA PHE A 193 -4.32 -10.44 3.88
C PHE A 193 -4.98 -10.17 5.24
N GLU A 194 -5.68 -11.16 5.79
CA GLU A 194 -6.45 -11.03 7.03
C GLU A 194 -5.56 -10.75 8.23
N ARG A 195 -4.35 -11.32 8.25
CA ARG A 195 -3.33 -11.07 9.27
C ARG A 195 -2.52 -9.79 9.01
N ALA A 196 -2.15 -9.54 7.75
CA ALA A 196 -1.28 -8.43 7.41
C ALA A 196 -1.98 -7.07 7.47
N GLN A 197 -3.23 -6.97 7.01
CA GLN A 197 -3.92 -5.68 6.92
C GLN A 197 -4.03 -4.97 8.29
N PRO A 198 -4.41 -5.65 9.40
CA PRO A 198 -4.41 -5.02 10.71
C PRO A 198 -3.01 -4.55 11.14
N LEU A 199 -1.97 -5.34 10.91
CA LEU A 199 -0.58 -4.98 11.22
C LEU A 199 -0.14 -3.71 10.46
N VAL A 200 -0.42 -3.64 9.16
CA VAL A 200 -0.16 -2.45 8.33
C VAL A 200 -0.87 -1.23 8.89
N ALA A 201 -2.17 -1.36 9.18
CA ALA A 201 -2.96 -0.25 9.70
C ALA A 201 -2.41 0.27 11.03
N ARG A 202 -2.08 -0.62 11.97
CA ARG A 202 -1.52 -0.24 13.29
C ARG A 202 -0.17 0.45 13.15
N ARG A 203 0.72 -0.10 12.32
CA ARG A 203 2.06 0.46 12.09
C ARG A 203 1.96 1.85 11.47
N LEU A 204 1.17 2.02 10.42
CA LEU A 204 1.03 3.32 9.76
C LEU A 204 0.30 4.36 10.61
N LEU A 205 -0.70 3.96 11.38
CA LEU A 205 -1.42 4.88 12.26
C LEU A 205 -0.58 5.31 13.48
N SER A 206 0.40 4.52 13.89
CA SER A 206 1.34 4.90 14.97
C SER A 206 2.59 5.65 14.48
N ASP A 207 2.84 5.68 13.16
CA ASP A 207 3.98 6.39 12.58
C ASP A 207 3.63 7.85 12.24
N THR A 208 4.31 8.79 12.90
CA THR A 208 4.15 10.23 12.63
C THR A 208 4.59 10.62 11.23
N ARG A 209 5.57 9.91 10.64
CA ARG A 209 6.02 10.15 9.25
C ARG A 209 4.92 9.87 8.23
N TRP A 210 3.98 8.99 8.58
CA TRP A 210 2.81 8.69 7.74
C TRP A 210 1.61 9.59 8.07
N THR A 211 1.28 9.74 9.35
CA THR A 211 0.10 10.49 9.80
C THR A 211 0.25 12.01 9.64
N GLN A 212 1.49 12.51 9.61
CA GLN A 212 1.83 13.90 9.32
C GLN A 212 2.65 13.96 8.03
N PRO A 213 2.00 13.95 6.85
CA PRO A 213 2.69 13.99 5.57
C PRO A 213 3.56 15.25 5.46
N PRO A 214 4.69 15.18 4.73
CA PRO A 214 5.54 16.34 4.45
C PRO A 214 4.76 17.50 3.85
N GLU A 215 5.30 18.72 3.97
CA GLU A 215 4.62 19.96 3.56
C GLU A 215 4.08 19.87 2.13
N SER A 216 4.90 19.44 1.17
CA SER A 216 4.53 19.39 -0.24
C SER A 216 3.40 18.39 -0.52
N VAL A 217 3.42 17.23 0.15
CA VAL A 217 2.41 16.17 0.08
C VAL A 217 1.11 16.63 0.76
N SER A 218 1.22 17.28 1.92
CA SER A 218 0.09 17.72 2.75
C SER A 218 -0.86 18.67 2.02
N ILE A 219 -0.34 19.51 1.11
CA ILE A 219 -1.15 20.43 0.30
C ILE A 219 -2.22 19.66 -0.48
N PHE A 220 -1.85 18.50 -1.00
CA PHE A 220 -2.73 17.62 -1.76
C PHE A 220 -3.55 16.73 -0.86
N VAL A 221 -2.91 15.88 -0.06
CA VAL A 221 -3.58 14.72 0.55
C VAL A 221 -4.62 15.08 1.61
N TRP A 222 -4.60 16.30 2.15
CA TRP A 222 -5.65 16.83 3.03
C TRP A 222 -6.88 17.36 2.30
N SER A 223 -6.79 17.55 0.98
CA SER A 223 -7.91 17.96 0.14
C SER A 223 -8.75 16.76 -0.29
N GLU A 224 -10.06 16.94 -0.43
CA GLU A 224 -10.92 15.95 -1.09
C GLU A 224 -10.39 15.66 -2.50
N SER A 225 -10.31 14.38 -2.85
CA SER A 225 -9.67 13.88 -4.09
C SER A 225 -8.17 14.21 -4.24
N GLY A 226 -7.52 14.76 -3.22
CA GLY A 226 -6.16 15.27 -3.36
C GLY A 226 -5.07 14.20 -3.44
N GLY A 227 -5.21 13.08 -2.71
CA GLY A 227 -4.25 11.97 -2.80
C GLY A 227 -4.20 11.36 -4.20
N VAL A 228 -5.36 11.07 -4.78
CA VAL A 228 -5.43 10.52 -6.15
C VAL A 228 -4.96 11.52 -7.21
N ILE A 229 -5.09 12.83 -6.97
CA ILE A 229 -4.52 13.86 -7.86
C ILE A 229 -3.00 13.87 -7.75
N LEU A 230 -2.44 13.71 -6.55
CA LEU A 230 -0.99 13.64 -6.35
C LEU A 230 -0.41 12.41 -7.04
N ASP A 231 -1.01 11.23 -6.86
CA ASP A 231 -0.60 10.01 -7.56
C ASP A 231 -0.67 10.17 -9.09
N ASP A 232 -1.71 10.82 -9.60
CA ASP A 232 -1.87 11.10 -11.02
C ASP A 232 -0.84 12.10 -11.56
N LEU A 233 -0.42 13.07 -10.75
CA LEU A 233 0.72 13.94 -11.08
C LEU A 233 2.05 13.19 -11.12
N MET A 234 2.28 12.26 -10.19
CA MET A 234 3.50 11.45 -10.16
C MET A 234 3.53 10.43 -11.32
N ALA A 235 2.38 9.91 -11.72
CA ALA A 235 2.22 8.92 -12.78
C ALA A 235 2.42 9.48 -14.21
N ARG A 236 2.23 10.78 -14.43
CA ARG A 236 2.15 11.40 -15.77
C ARG A 236 3.50 11.59 -16.48
N PRO A 237 4.54 12.15 -15.83
CA PRO A 237 5.81 12.40 -16.51
C PRO A 237 6.42 11.12 -17.07
N PRO A 238 7.18 11.19 -18.17
CA PRO A 238 7.95 10.04 -18.65
C PRO A 238 9.02 9.60 -17.65
N SER A 239 9.48 10.50 -16.79
CA SER A 239 10.42 10.22 -15.71
C SER A 239 10.20 11.20 -14.55
N LEU A 240 10.39 10.72 -13.32
CA LEU A 240 10.40 11.54 -12.10
C LEU A 240 11.80 12.10 -11.79
N LEU A 241 12.81 11.84 -12.62
CA LEU A 241 14.12 12.44 -12.47
C LEU A 241 14.06 13.94 -12.81
N ALA A 242 14.43 14.77 -11.85
CA ALA A 242 14.42 16.21 -12.01
C ALA A 242 15.55 16.69 -12.92
N VAL A 243 15.22 17.59 -13.86
CA VAL A 243 16.19 18.33 -14.67
C VAL A 243 16.17 19.77 -14.19
N ASN A 244 17.32 20.26 -13.71
CA ASN A 244 17.44 21.59 -13.08
C ASN A 244 16.43 21.80 -11.94
N GLY A 245 16.25 20.78 -11.09
CA GLY A 245 15.33 20.81 -9.95
C GLY A 245 13.85 20.72 -10.31
N LYS A 246 13.50 20.43 -11.58
CA LYS A 246 12.12 20.40 -12.09
C LYS A 246 11.79 19.09 -12.79
N VAL A 247 10.61 18.55 -12.53
CA VAL A 247 9.97 17.46 -13.30
C VAL A 247 8.80 18.04 -14.08
N TRP A 248 8.85 17.96 -15.40
CA TRP A 248 7.81 18.53 -16.26
C TRP A 248 6.62 17.61 -16.40
N VAL A 249 5.41 18.19 -16.35
CA VAL A 249 4.15 17.46 -16.43
C VAL A 249 3.11 18.23 -17.23
N ASP A 250 2.45 17.53 -18.16
CA ASP A 250 1.35 18.08 -18.94
C ASP A 250 0.00 17.73 -18.30
N VAL A 251 -0.74 18.76 -17.94
CA VAL A 251 -1.97 18.67 -17.16
C VAL A 251 -3.03 19.64 -17.67
N ASN A 252 -4.18 19.10 -18.06
CA ASN A 252 -5.39 19.89 -18.23
C ASN A 252 -6.21 19.87 -16.93
N LEU A 253 -6.17 20.98 -16.19
CA LEU A 253 -6.88 21.10 -14.91
C LEU A 253 -8.40 20.86 -15.02
N ALA A 254 -9.04 21.24 -16.13
CA ALA A 254 -10.46 21.02 -16.31
C ALA A 254 -10.77 19.52 -16.48
N ARG A 255 -9.93 18.79 -17.23
CA ARG A 255 -10.05 17.34 -17.37
C ARG A 255 -9.76 16.60 -16.06
N LEU A 256 -8.78 17.07 -15.28
CA LEU A 256 -8.55 16.51 -13.94
C LEU A 256 -9.75 16.73 -13.01
N ALA A 257 -10.32 17.93 -13.02
CA ALA A 257 -11.51 18.24 -12.23
C ALA A 257 -12.69 17.33 -12.59
N GLU A 258 -12.93 17.14 -13.89
CA GLU A 258 -13.94 16.21 -14.40
C GLU A 258 -13.65 14.76 -13.96
N ARG A 259 -12.42 14.27 -14.18
CA ARG A 259 -12.02 12.90 -13.84
C ARG A 259 -12.25 12.58 -12.36
N TYR A 260 -11.87 13.50 -11.48
CA TYR A 260 -11.95 13.31 -10.02
C TYR A 260 -13.21 13.89 -9.39
N LEU A 261 -14.19 14.30 -10.21
CA LEU A 261 -15.51 14.80 -9.80
C LEU A 261 -15.42 15.95 -8.77
N ILE A 262 -14.44 16.85 -8.97
CA ILE A 262 -14.29 18.09 -8.18
C ILE A 262 -14.54 19.32 -9.04
N SER A 263 -14.79 20.46 -8.41
CA SER A 263 -15.01 21.70 -9.16
C SER A 263 -13.71 22.24 -9.79
N ASN A 264 -13.85 22.93 -10.92
CA ASN A 264 -12.74 23.69 -11.52
C ASN A 264 -12.12 24.69 -10.54
N THR A 265 -12.93 25.32 -9.70
CA THR A 265 -12.46 26.24 -8.65
C THR A 265 -11.61 25.53 -7.62
N HIS A 266 -12.01 24.32 -7.20
CA HIS A 266 -11.27 23.52 -6.23
C HIS A 266 -9.88 23.18 -6.75
N ILE A 267 -9.79 22.59 -7.95
CA ILE A 267 -8.49 22.17 -8.47
C ILE A 267 -7.55 23.37 -8.72
N ARG A 268 -8.09 24.51 -9.19
CA ARG A 268 -7.29 25.73 -9.39
C ARG A 268 -6.76 26.27 -8.08
N ARG A 269 -7.57 26.25 -7.02
CA ARG A 269 -7.13 26.66 -5.67
C ARG A 269 -6.06 25.71 -5.12
N LEU A 270 -6.19 24.41 -5.36
CA LEU A 270 -5.20 23.42 -4.96
C LEU A 270 -3.84 23.67 -5.66
N PHE A 271 -3.85 23.83 -6.99
CA PHE A 271 -2.64 24.15 -7.75
C PHE A 271 -2.05 25.51 -7.37
N ALA A 272 -2.88 26.53 -7.16
CA ALA A 272 -2.41 27.85 -6.73
C ALA A 272 -1.72 27.80 -5.36
N ARG A 273 -2.20 26.96 -4.43
CA ARG A 273 -1.52 26.74 -3.13
C ARG A 273 -0.16 26.05 -3.31
N ALA A 274 -0.10 25.00 -4.13
CA ALA A 274 1.16 24.32 -4.45
C ALA A 274 2.15 25.26 -5.17
N GLU A 275 1.64 26.14 -6.03
CA GLU A 275 2.41 27.16 -6.75
C GLU A 275 2.97 28.22 -5.81
N ALA A 276 2.14 28.76 -4.91
CA ALA A 276 2.57 29.72 -3.90
C ALA A 276 3.64 29.15 -2.95
N ALA A 277 3.60 27.83 -2.71
CA ALA A 277 4.60 27.12 -1.89
C ALA A 277 5.83 26.64 -2.69
N GLY A 278 5.89 26.91 -4.01
CA GLY A 278 7.03 26.55 -4.86
C GLY A 278 7.15 25.07 -5.23
N PHE A 279 6.13 24.25 -4.96
CA PHE A 279 6.15 22.82 -5.26
C PHE A 279 5.70 22.49 -6.68
N ILE A 280 4.88 23.37 -7.27
CA ILE A 280 4.47 23.32 -8.68
C ILE A 280 4.69 24.71 -9.29
N GLY A 281 4.89 24.80 -10.59
CA GLY A 281 4.77 26.07 -11.30
C GLY A 281 4.40 25.90 -12.76
N LYS A 282 4.08 27.00 -13.42
CA LYS A 282 3.76 27.02 -14.85
C LYS A 282 5.05 27.08 -15.68
N GLY A 283 4.99 26.56 -16.91
CA GLY A 283 6.04 26.78 -17.91
C GLY A 283 6.13 28.24 -18.35
N ASP A 284 7.36 28.70 -18.56
CA ASP A 284 7.66 30.09 -18.99
C ASP A 284 7.33 30.34 -20.47
N ASP A 285 7.07 29.27 -21.23
CA ASP A 285 6.75 29.30 -22.67
C ASP A 285 5.30 29.70 -22.97
N GLY A 286 4.49 29.97 -21.94
CA GLY A 286 3.07 30.30 -22.09
C GLY A 286 2.21 29.12 -22.57
N ALA A 287 2.78 27.91 -22.67
CA ALA A 287 2.05 26.73 -23.11
C ALA A 287 0.98 26.35 -22.09
N ARG A 288 -0.28 26.42 -22.52
CA ARG A 288 -1.42 26.12 -21.65
C ARG A 288 -1.37 24.65 -21.21
N GLY A 289 -1.35 24.42 -19.90
CA GLY A 289 -1.38 23.09 -19.33
C GLY A 289 -0.01 22.46 -19.11
N ARG A 290 1.08 23.17 -19.38
CA ARG A 290 2.44 22.73 -19.05
C ARG A 290 2.84 23.23 -17.66
N PHE A 291 3.13 22.30 -16.76
CA PHE A 291 3.57 22.58 -15.40
C PHE A 291 4.91 21.90 -15.12
N TRP A 292 5.61 22.37 -14.09
CA TRP A 292 6.71 21.65 -13.47
C TRP A 292 6.38 21.35 -12.00
N MET A 293 6.88 20.23 -11.50
CA MET A 293 6.94 19.85 -10.09
C MET A 293 8.37 20.04 -9.60
N SER A 294 8.55 20.58 -8.39
CA SER A 294 9.89 20.67 -7.78
C SER A 294 10.46 19.28 -7.46
N SER A 295 11.79 19.13 -7.45
CA SER A 295 12.42 17.88 -6.98
C SER A 295 12.04 17.57 -5.53
N ARG A 296 11.94 18.61 -4.68
CA ARG A 296 11.49 18.47 -3.28
C ARG A 296 10.11 17.83 -3.16
N LEU A 297 9.15 18.15 -4.04
CA LEU A 297 7.83 17.50 -4.05
C LEU A 297 7.94 16.00 -4.35
N VAL A 298 8.79 15.64 -5.31
CA VAL A 298 9.02 14.23 -5.70
C VAL A 298 9.74 13.46 -4.60
N GLU A 299 10.77 14.05 -4.00
CA GLU A 299 11.55 13.49 -2.89
C GLU A 299 10.68 13.28 -1.64
N GLU A 300 9.89 14.29 -1.26
CA GLU A 300 8.98 14.19 -0.12
C GLU A 300 7.87 13.16 -0.38
N TYR A 301 7.31 13.09 -1.60
CA TYR A 301 6.38 12.02 -1.99
C TYR A 301 7.00 10.63 -1.85
N ALA A 302 8.22 10.44 -2.37
CA ALA A 302 8.91 9.15 -2.29
C ALA A 302 9.19 8.76 -0.83
N SER A 303 9.63 9.71 0.01
CA SER A 303 9.87 9.46 1.43
C SER A 303 8.60 9.07 2.19
N TRP A 304 7.47 9.68 1.86
CA TRP A 304 6.19 9.39 2.48
C TRP A 304 5.64 8.02 2.03
N GLU A 305 5.75 7.70 0.75
CA GLU A 305 5.40 6.40 0.19
C GLU A 305 6.29 5.27 0.71
N ALA A 306 7.58 5.53 0.94
CA ALA A 306 8.51 4.54 1.50
C ALA A 306 8.07 4.06 2.89
N VAL A 307 7.50 4.94 3.73
CA VAL A 307 6.94 4.55 5.04
C VAL A 307 5.80 3.54 4.88
N LYS A 308 4.93 3.76 3.87
CA LYS A 308 3.84 2.83 3.53
C LYS A 308 4.39 1.47 3.11
N PHE A 309 5.35 1.45 2.19
CA PHE A 309 5.93 0.21 1.66
C PHE A 309 6.74 -0.56 2.70
N GLU A 310 7.45 0.12 3.61
CA GLU A 310 8.11 -0.50 4.75
C GLU A 310 7.09 -1.25 5.63
N ALA A 311 5.98 -0.59 5.99
CA ALA A 311 4.95 -1.21 6.81
C ALA A 311 4.25 -2.39 6.11
N LEU A 312 4.02 -2.28 4.81
CA LEU A 312 3.42 -3.33 3.99
C LEU A 312 4.32 -4.57 3.89
N ALA A 313 5.62 -4.38 3.64
CA ALA A 313 6.58 -5.47 3.50
C ALA A 313 6.73 -6.22 4.82
N ASP A 314 6.94 -5.50 5.93
CA ASP A 314 7.08 -6.10 7.25
C ASP A 314 5.82 -6.88 7.69
N ALA A 315 4.64 -6.29 7.52
CA ALA A 315 3.38 -6.96 7.87
C ALA A 315 3.12 -8.20 7.02
N PHE A 316 3.48 -8.15 5.73
CA PHE A 316 3.41 -9.32 4.85
C PHE A 316 4.36 -10.42 5.35
N ASP A 317 5.62 -10.10 5.63
CA ASP A 317 6.61 -11.09 6.05
C ASP A 317 6.21 -11.77 7.36
N GLN A 318 5.73 -11.01 8.35
CA GLN A 318 5.21 -11.58 9.61
C GLN A 318 4.02 -12.52 9.37
N SER A 319 3.06 -12.10 8.54
CA SER A 319 1.83 -12.85 8.27
C SER A 319 2.08 -14.12 7.46
N ALA A 320 3.14 -14.13 6.67
CA ALA A 320 3.42 -15.21 5.73
C ALA A 320 4.38 -16.28 6.31
N VAL A 321 4.95 -16.05 7.51
CA VAL A 321 5.80 -16.99 8.24
C VAL A 321 5.00 -17.94 9.15
N GLU A 322 3.82 -17.52 9.63
CA GLU A 322 2.95 -18.28 10.55
C GLU A 322 2.24 -19.50 9.92
N HIS A 323 2.85 -20.12 8.89
CA HIS A 323 2.43 -21.37 8.26
C HIS A 323 3.55 -22.43 8.25
N ARG A 324 4.52 -22.35 9.17
CA ARG A 324 5.40 -23.48 9.51
C ARG A 324 5.10 -24.00 10.90
#